data_AF-A0A7V9DDA6-F1
#
_entry.id   AF-A0A7V9DDA6-F1
#
_cell.length_a   1.000
_cell.length_b   1.000
_cell.length_c   1.000
_cell.angle_alpha   90.00
_cell.angle_beta   90.00
_cell.angle_gamma   90.00
#
_symmetry.space_group_name_H-M   'P 1'
#
loop_
_entity.id
_entity.type
_entity.pdbx_description
1 polymer ?
#
loop_
_entity_poly.entity_id
_entity_poly.type
_entity_poly.pdbx_seq_one_letter_code
_entity_poly.pdbx_strand_id
1 'polypeptide(L)'
;MLTAKFDKKAFKCKNGYCIGKAKGLEDPALWARAQEYRRRLSNSMRAVPANEIHKLPKTRGYHVSRKYDGEFGLVVFDGENLVSVNPGGTVRAGLPALEEAEKLLKKAKVASCILAGEYYVIDEPSPARMVQQTVGILRSQSSKDELSRIAMAMFDVVEIDGKPPATIKKTHEFLDRTFGKGKKFHPVETKRVDKVESIEDIFTDWVIAEGSEGVVARHDSAGWFKIKVRHNLDVAIIGFSEGTENRKGMLHDLLVAVVRPDGTFQELARVGGGFTDDDRKEFVKDLRKRVVPSEYVAVNSDYVAYEMIEPGPVVEIECLDMITERVRGGPVNRMVLEWTGEKYRALSRMPLVSVISPQYVRIRDDKEAGPDDASIHQVSELRSIQKVEQSADTSQLNPSELLERTVYTKTMHDNLMVRKLMLWKTNKEESPDFPAYVVYLTDFSPNRKTPLERDVKVAGTEATARRMFKELAESKFVGGWEKAA
;
A
#
# COMPACT_ATOMS: atom_id res chain seq x y z
N MET A 1 26.25 9.82 15.04
CA MET A 1 26.61 8.47 15.53
C MET A 1 25.31 7.69 15.57
N LEU A 2 25.29 6.44 15.09
CA LEU A 2 24.09 5.61 15.15
C LEU A 2 23.69 5.44 16.62
N THR A 3 22.44 5.74 16.98
CA THR A 3 21.90 5.49 18.33
C THR A 3 20.54 4.84 18.25
N ALA A 4 20.36 3.75 18.99
CA ALA A 4 19.10 3.03 19.13
C ALA A 4 18.36 3.44 20.42
N LYS A 5 18.79 4.52 21.08
CA LYS A 5 18.12 5.05 22.27
C LYS A 5 16.77 5.68 21.91
N PHE A 6 15.84 5.58 22.86
CA PHE A 6 14.50 6.12 22.73
C PHE A 6 13.99 6.63 24.07
N ASP A 7 13.13 7.64 24.02
CA ASP A 7 12.45 8.16 25.21
C ASP A 7 11.38 7.16 25.65
N LYS A 8 11.63 6.45 26.77
CA LYS A 8 10.68 5.51 27.35
C LYS A 8 9.34 6.17 27.72
N LYS A 9 9.30 7.47 28.02
CA LYS A 9 8.04 8.18 28.31
C LYS A 9 7.18 8.40 27.06
N ALA A 10 7.80 8.47 25.88
CA ALA A 10 7.10 8.57 24.60
C ALA A 10 6.59 7.21 24.08
N PHE A 11 6.89 6.11 24.78
CA PHE A 11 6.55 4.74 24.37
C PHE A 11 5.53 4.13 25.33
N LYS A 12 4.64 3.31 24.79
CA LYS A 12 3.78 2.43 25.59
C LYS A 12 4.57 1.18 25.93
N CYS A 13 4.93 0.98 27.19
CA CYS A 13 5.68 -0.19 27.64
C CYS A 13 4.81 -1.07 28.52
N LYS A 14 4.59 -2.32 28.11
CA LYS A 14 3.83 -3.32 28.86
C LYS A 14 4.50 -4.69 28.69
N ASN A 15 4.56 -5.48 29.77
CA ASN A 15 5.15 -6.82 29.75
C ASN A 15 6.62 -6.89 29.31
N GLY A 16 7.40 -5.82 29.50
CA GLY A 16 8.81 -5.73 29.03
C GLY A 16 8.96 -5.32 27.56
N TYR A 17 7.86 -5.20 26.83
CA TYR A 17 7.83 -4.80 25.42
C TYR A 17 7.31 -3.37 25.26
N CYS A 18 8.08 -2.54 24.56
CA CYS A 18 7.77 -1.14 24.31
C CYS A 18 7.42 -0.91 22.83
N ILE A 19 6.31 -0.21 22.59
CA ILE A 19 5.92 0.26 21.26
C ILE A 19 5.78 1.78 21.28
N GLY A 20 6.36 2.42 20.28
CA GLY A 20 6.28 3.86 20.11
C GLY A 20 6.34 4.28 18.65
N LYS A 21 6.51 5.58 18.44
CA LYS A 21 6.71 6.17 17.12
C LYS A 21 8.14 6.66 16.98
N ALA A 22 8.61 6.70 15.73
CA ALA A 22 9.97 7.13 15.39
C ALA A 22 10.35 8.51 15.91
N LYS A 23 9.37 9.40 16.14
CA LYS A 23 9.58 10.71 16.77
C LYS A 23 10.11 10.63 18.21
N GLY A 24 9.94 9.49 18.88
CA GLY A 24 10.48 9.23 20.21
C GLY A 24 11.86 8.58 20.21
N LEU A 25 12.49 8.37 19.04
CA LEU A 25 13.89 7.96 18.93
C LEU A 25 14.80 9.17 19.14
N GLU A 26 15.97 8.97 19.75
CA GLU A 26 17.02 9.99 19.81
C GLU A 26 17.62 10.27 18.42
N ASP A 27 17.64 9.27 17.53
CA ASP A 27 17.96 9.43 16.11
C ASP A 27 16.72 9.21 15.22
N PRO A 28 15.99 10.28 14.86
CA PRO A 28 14.85 10.20 13.96
C PRO A 28 15.21 9.72 12.54
N ALA A 29 16.49 9.78 12.13
CA ALA A 29 16.91 9.38 10.79
C ALA A 29 16.78 7.86 10.56
N LEU A 30 16.69 7.06 11.63
CA LEU A 30 16.43 5.61 11.53
C LEU A 30 15.13 5.29 10.79
N TRP A 31 14.10 6.14 10.91
CA TRP A 31 12.86 5.96 10.16
C TRP A 31 13.05 6.19 8.66
N ALA A 32 13.80 7.24 8.29
CA ALA A 32 14.14 7.49 6.90
C ALA A 32 14.97 6.34 6.31
N ARG A 33 15.91 5.77 7.09
CA ARG A 33 16.68 4.58 6.69
C ARG A 33 15.77 3.37 6.45
N ALA A 34 14.78 3.12 7.30
CA ALA A 34 13.81 2.04 7.11
C ALA A 34 12.98 2.22 5.82
N GLN A 35 12.53 3.44 5.52
CA GLN A 35 11.80 3.76 4.29
C GLN A 35 12.69 3.64 3.04
N GLU A 36 13.91 4.15 3.10
CA GLU A 36 14.87 4.08 2.01
C GLU A 36 15.24 2.64 1.68
N TYR A 37 15.55 1.83 2.70
CA TYR A 37 15.86 0.42 2.49
C TYR A 37 14.67 -0.33 1.88
N ARG A 38 13.44 -0.15 2.39
CA ARG A 38 12.24 -0.80 1.82
C ARG A 38 12.01 -0.40 0.36
N ARG A 39 12.23 0.87 0.02
CA ARG A 39 12.17 1.36 -1.37
C ARG A 39 13.25 0.70 -2.23
N ARG A 40 14.50 0.65 -1.76
CA ARG A 40 15.62 0.01 -2.49
C ARG A 40 15.36 -1.48 -2.72
N LEU A 41 14.90 -2.19 -1.70
CA LEU A 41 14.55 -3.61 -1.77
C LEU A 41 13.47 -3.85 -2.84
N SER A 42 12.41 -3.04 -2.82
CA SER A 42 11.30 -3.15 -3.78
C SER A 42 11.74 -2.87 -5.22
N ASN A 43 12.65 -1.91 -5.42
CA ASN A 43 13.17 -1.56 -6.74
C ASN A 43 14.20 -2.55 -7.28
N SER A 44 14.89 -3.29 -6.41
CA SER A 44 15.95 -4.23 -6.81
C SER A 44 15.44 -5.62 -7.18
N MET A 45 14.21 -5.96 -6.77
CA MET A 45 13.62 -7.28 -6.97
C MET A 45 12.70 -7.30 -8.18
N ARG A 46 13.03 -8.15 -9.16
CA ARG A 46 12.12 -8.47 -10.27
C ARG A 46 11.15 -9.56 -9.84
N ALA A 47 9.86 -9.36 -10.10
CA ALA A 47 8.85 -10.36 -9.86
C ALA A 47 8.86 -11.40 -11.00
N VAL A 48 8.84 -12.68 -10.66
CA VAL A 48 8.88 -13.80 -11.62
C VAL A 48 7.80 -14.82 -11.22
N PRO A 49 6.86 -15.19 -12.10
CA PRO A 49 5.92 -16.26 -11.82
C PRO A 49 6.63 -17.62 -11.85
N ALA A 50 6.10 -18.61 -11.12
CA ALA A 50 6.66 -19.95 -11.01
C ALA A 50 6.93 -20.64 -12.37
N ASN A 51 6.03 -20.45 -13.34
CA ASN A 51 6.18 -21.01 -14.69
C ASN A 51 7.27 -20.32 -15.54
N GLU A 52 7.93 -19.28 -15.03
CA GLU A 52 9.01 -18.55 -15.71
C GLU A 52 10.37 -18.67 -15.01
N ILE A 53 10.52 -19.56 -14.02
CA ILE A 53 11.81 -19.78 -13.34
C ILE A 53 12.90 -20.15 -14.36
N HIS A 54 12.60 -20.99 -15.33
CA HIS A 54 13.49 -21.33 -16.45
C HIS A 54 14.01 -20.13 -17.27
N LYS A 55 13.36 -18.95 -17.20
CA LYS A 55 13.78 -17.71 -17.87
C LYS A 55 14.79 -16.90 -17.06
N LEU A 56 15.16 -17.33 -15.84
CA LEU A 56 16.20 -16.68 -15.06
C LEU A 56 17.58 -16.80 -15.74
N PRO A 57 18.49 -15.82 -15.56
CA PRO A 57 19.84 -15.93 -16.07
C PRO A 57 20.53 -17.21 -15.62
N LYS A 58 21.06 -17.99 -16.57
CA LYS A 58 21.78 -19.23 -16.26
C LYS A 58 23.18 -18.90 -15.71
N THR A 59 23.27 -18.76 -14.38
CA THR A 59 24.51 -18.52 -13.65
C THR A 59 24.60 -19.39 -12.40
N ARG A 60 25.81 -19.54 -11.88
CA ARG A 60 26.11 -20.29 -10.65
C ARG A 60 26.02 -19.39 -9.43
N GLY A 61 25.84 -19.96 -8.24
CA GLY A 61 25.93 -19.23 -6.97
C GLY A 61 24.71 -18.38 -6.60
N TYR A 62 23.51 -18.74 -7.05
CA TYR A 62 22.28 -18.18 -6.52
C TYR A 62 22.12 -18.51 -5.03
N HIS A 63 21.71 -17.53 -4.23
CA HIS A 63 21.21 -17.74 -2.87
C HIS A 63 19.68 -17.70 -2.93
N VAL A 64 19.04 -18.84 -2.68
CA VAL A 64 17.59 -19.00 -2.72
C VAL A 64 17.10 -19.05 -1.29
N SER A 65 16.35 -18.04 -0.88
CA SER A 65 15.82 -17.91 0.48
C SER A 65 14.31 -18.11 0.50
N ARG A 66 13.81 -18.77 1.54
CA ARG A 66 12.36 -18.89 1.81
C ARG A 66 11.75 -17.51 2.09
N LYS A 67 10.57 -17.24 1.56
CA LYS A 67 9.83 -16.01 1.87
C LYS A 67 8.89 -16.24 3.05
N TYR A 68 9.17 -15.54 4.15
CA TYR A 68 8.33 -15.53 5.34
C TYR A 68 7.21 -14.49 5.20
N ASP A 69 6.02 -14.85 5.67
CA ASP A 69 4.83 -14.00 5.69
C ASP A 69 4.66 -13.32 7.05
N GLY A 70 4.83 -12.00 7.10
CA GLY A 70 4.51 -11.25 8.31
C GLY A 70 4.75 -9.75 8.22
N GLU A 71 5.48 -9.17 9.19
CA GLU A 71 5.74 -7.72 9.21
C GLU A 71 7.24 -7.41 9.04
N PHE A 72 7.57 -6.71 7.96
CA PHE A 72 8.91 -6.18 7.71
C PHE A 72 9.39 -5.27 8.85
N GLY A 73 10.64 -5.48 9.29
CA GLY A 73 11.31 -4.65 10.29
C GLY A 73 12.79 -4.43 9.99
N LEU A 74 13.27 -3.21 10.24
CA LEU A 74 14.68 -2.88 10.26
C LEU A 74 15.17 -2.91 11.72
N VAL A 75 16.10 -3.79 12.06
CA VAL A 75 16.69 -3.89 13.40
C VAL A 75 17.96 -3.07 13.45
N VAL A 76 18.07 -2.21 14.46
CA VAL A 76 19.19 -1.31 14.68
C VAL A 76 19.80 -1.61 16.03
N PHE A 77 21.10 -1.87 16.04
CA PHE A 77 21.91 -2.08 17.23
C PHE A 77 23.09 -1.11 17.23
N ASP A 78 23.28 -0.38 18.33
CA ASP A 78 24.33 0.64 18.49
C ASP A 78 25.51 0.17 19.38
N GLY A 79 25.54 -1.10 19.76
CA GLY A 79 26.50 -1.68 20.70
C GLY A 79 25.95 -1.85 22.12
N GLU A 80 24.97 -1.03 22.49
CA GLU A 80 24.36 -1.03 23.82
C GLU A 80 22.86 -1.37 23.77
N ASN A 81 22.12 -0.70 22.88
CA ASN A 81 20.67 -0.70 22.73
C ASN A 81 20.27 -1.32 21.40
N LEU A 82 19.09 -1.95 21.39
CA LEU A 82 18.53 -2.56 20.19
C LEU A 82 17.05 -2.15 20.03
N VAL A 83 16.72 -1.63 18.85
CA VAL A 83 15.34 -1.32 18.46
C VAL A 83 15.03 -1.88 17.08
N SER A 84 13.75 -2.03 16.78
CA SER A 84 13.27 -2.30 15.44
C SER A 84 12.35 -1.19 14.96
N VAL A 85 12.53 -0.76 13.71
CA VAL A 85 11.77 0.33 13.08
C VAL A 85 11.13 -0.19 11.79
N ASN A 86 9.83 0.03 11.61
CA ASN A 86 9.14 -0.25 10.35
C ASN A 86 9.01 1.02 9.47
N PRO A 87 8.71 0.89 8.16
CA PRO A 87 8.56 2.03 7.25
C PRO A 87 7.42 3.00 7.62
N GLY A 88 6.43 2.52 8.38
CA GLY A 88 5.34 3.33 8.95
C GLY A 88 5.73 4.09 10.23
N GLY A 89 6.99 3.99 10.66
CA GLY A 89 7.54 4.71 11.82
C GLY A 89 7.15 4.11 13.17
N THR A 90 6.62 2.89 13.21
CA THR A 90 6.44 2.16 14.47
C THR A 90 7.79 1.63 14.93
N VAL A 91 8.11 1.86 16.20
CA VAL A 91 9.35 1.44 16.85
C VAL A 91 9.03 0.43 17.93
N ARG A 92 9.86 -0.62 18.01
CA ARG A 92 9.71 -1.76 18.92
C ARG A 92 11.00 -2.02 19.69
N ALA A 93 10.90 -2.29 20.99
CA ALA A 93 12.01 -2.67 21.85
C ALA A 93 11.55 -3.68 22.91
N GLY A 94 12.43 -4.58 23.36
CA GLY A 94 12.13 -5.56 24.42
C GLY A 94 11.19 -6.70 24.01
N LEU A 95 11.04 -6.96 22.70
CA LEU A 95 10.40 -8.19 22.22
C LEU A 95 11.35 -9.38 22.48
N PRO A 96 10.89 -10.57 22.87
CA PRO A 96 11.77 -11.73 23.12
C PRO A 96 12.75 -12.05 21.99
N ALA A 97 12.32 -11.92 20.73
CA ALA A 97 13.22 -12.07 19.57
C ALA A 97 14.33 -11.00 19.53
N LEU A 98 14.01 -9.75 19.86
CA LEU A 98 14.96 -8.64 19.92
C LEU A 98 15.95 -8.78 21.09
N GLU A 99 15.49 -9.30 22.24
CA GLU A 99 16.37 -9.62 23.38
C GLU A 99 17.36 -10.75 23.04
N GLU A 100 16.91 -11.77 22.29
CA GLU A 100 17.80 -12.81 21.78
C GLU A 100 18.83 -12.23 20.81
N ALA A 101 18.40 -11.37 19.87
CA ALA A 101 19.28 -10.69 18.93
C ALA A 101 20.39 -9.90 19.64
N GLU A 102 20.03 -9.13 20.66
CA GLU A 102 20.96 -8.31 21.44
C GLU A 102 22.03 -9.18 22.12
N LYS A 103 21.64 -10.32 22.72
CA LYS A 103 22.56 -11.28 23.34
C LYS A 103 23.53 -11.88 22.32
N LEU A 104 23.03 -12.27 21.15
CA LEU A 104 23.83 -12.86 20.07
C LEU A 104 24.82 -11.84 19.50
N LEU A 105 24.38 -10.59 19.27
CA LEU A 105 25.24 -9.49 18.81
C LEU A 105 26.35 -9.14 19.79
N LYS A 106 26.03 -9.03 21.09
CA LYS A 106 27.01 -8.79 22.16
C LYS A 106 28.03 -9.93 22.27
N LYS A 107 27.56 -11.19 22.18
CA LYS A 107 28.44 -12.37 22.16
C LYS A 107 29.38 -12.37 20.94
N ALA A 108 28.89 -11.93 19.79
CA ALA A 108 29.67 -11.80 18.56
C ALA A 108 30.57 -10.55 18.53
N LYS A 109 30.51 -9.68 19.56
CA LYS A 109 31.26 -8.42 19.68
C LYS A 109 31.03 -7.47 18.50
N VAL A 110 29.82 -7.44 17.97
CA VAL A 110 29.42 -6.45 16.95
C VAL A 110 29.34 -5.07 17.61
N ALA A 111 29.95 -4.05 17.03
CA ALA A 111 29.92 -2.70 17.60
C ALA A 111 28.63 -1.96 17.19
N SER A 112 28.18 -2.14 15.95
CA SER A 112 26.87 -1.66 15.51
C SER A 112 26.39 -2.43 14.28
N CYS A 113 25.08 -2.52 14.08
CA CYS A 113 24.55 -3.06 12.83
C CYS A 113 23.14 -2.58 12.53
N ILE A 114 22.80 -2.64 11.24
CA ILE A 114 21.44 -2.49 10.73
C ILE A 114 21.11 -3.72 9.91
N LEU A 115 20.06 -4.42 10.31
CA LEU A 115 19.64 -5.70 9.73
C LEU A 115 18.20 -5.59 9.22
N ALA A 116 17.87 -6.33 8.17
CA ALA A 116 16.52 -6.38 7.61
C ALA A 116 15.94 -7.79 7.69
N GLY A 117 14.70 -7.88 8.17
CA GLY A 117 14.02 -9.15 8.35
C GLY A 117 12.51 -9.01 8.41
N GLU A 118 11.85 -10.15 8.55
CA GLU A 118 10.40 -10.25 8.65
C GLU A 118 10.05 -10.87 10.00
N TYR A 119 9.19 -10.19 10.77
CA TYR A 119 8.54 -10.82 11.92
C TYR A 119 7.49 -11.81 11.44
N TYR A 120 7.35 -12.94 12.13
CA TYR A 120 6.32 -13.95 11.84
C TYR A 120 5.92 -14.70 13.11
N VAL A 121 4.79 -15.42 13.07
CA VAL A 121 4.33 -16.29 14.17
C VAL A 121 4.87 -17.71 13.95
N ILE A 122 5.49 -18.30 14.99
CA ILE A 122 6.17 -19.61 14.91
C ILE A 122 5.19 -20.78 14.69
N ASP A 123 4.01 -20.73 15.33
CA ASP A 123 3.13 -21.90 15.51
C ASP A 123 1.78 -21.80 14.77
N GLU A 124 1.74 -21.33 13.52
CA GLU A 124 0.46 -21.12 12.81
C GLU A 124 0.14 -22.17 11.72
N PRO A 125 -1.10 -22.70 11.71
CA PRO A 125 -1.54 -23.73 10.75
C PRO A 125 -2.09 -23.17 9.42
N SER A 126 -2.22 -21.85 9.22
CA SER A 126 -2.84 -21.28 8.00
C SER A 126 -2.08 -20.08 7.42
N PRO A 127 -1.56 -20.16 6.18
CA PRO A 127 -0.87 -19.06 5.48
C PRO A 127 -1.72 -17.79 5.31
N ALA A 128 -3.05 -17.92 5.18
CA ALA A 128 -3.98 -16.82 4.85
C ALA A 128 -4.03 -15.69 5.90
N ARG A 129 -3.74 -16.00 7.18
CA ARG A 129 -3.90 -15.04 8.29
C ARG A 129 -2.59 -14.67 9.00
N MET A 130 -1.45 -15.19 8.54
CA MET A 130 -0.16 -15.03 9.20
C MET A 130 0.23 -13.56 9.42
N VAL A 131 0.06 -12.72 8.39
CA VAL A 131 0.37 -11.28 8.49
C VAL A 131 -0.54 -10.59 9.50
N GLN A 132 -1.85 -10.86 9.46
CA GLN A 132 -2.83 -10.22 10.34
C GLN A 132 -2.56 -10.54 11.81
N GLN A 133 -2.30 -11.81 12.12
CA GLN A 133 -1.98 -12.25 13.48
C GLN A 133 -0.63 -11.69 13.95
N THR A 134 0.40 -11.75 13.10
CA THR A 134 1.72 -11.17 13.40
C THR A 134 1.56 -9.70 13.79
N VAL A 135 0.88 -8.92 12.95
CA VAL A 135 0.62 -7.50 13.20
C VAL A 135 -0.26 -7.31 14.44
N GLY A 136 -1.24 -8.17 14.65
CA GLY A 136 -2.13 -8.16 15.82
C GLY A 136 -1.36 -8.32 17.13
N ILE A 137 -0.57 -9.39 17.26
CA ILE A 137 0.26 -9.69 18.44
C ILE A 137 1.30 -8.58 18.64
N LEU A 138 1.97 -8.14 17.56
CA LEU A 138 2.96 -7.07 17.64
C LEU A 138 2.38 -5.74 18.10
N ARG A 139 1.07 -5.49 17.94
CA ARG A 139 0.40 -4.23 18.33
C ARG A 139 -0.30 -4.32 19.69
N SER A 140 -0.80 -5.48 20.09
CA SER A 140 -1.68 -5.63 21.26
C SER A 140 -0.96 -5.53 22.60
N GLN A 141 0.35 -5.79 22.65
CA GLN A 141 1.14 -5.87 23.90
C GLN A 141 0.48 -6.77 24.96
N SER A 142 -0.23 -7.83 24.53
CA SER A 142 -1.16 -8.63 25.35
C SER A 142 -0.48 -9.25 26.59
N SER A 143 0.38 -10.26 26.37
CA SER A 143 1.07 -11.05 27.39
C SER A 143 2.47 -11.43 26.93
N LYS A 144 3.36 -11.82 27.86
CA LYS A 144 4.70 -12.32 27.50
C LYS A 144 4.63 -13.60 26.65
N ASP A 145 3.68 -14.48 26.95
CA ASP A 145 3.53 -15.76 26.24
C ASP A 145 3.14 -15.54 24.78
N GLU A 146 2.20 -14.64 24.50
CA GLU A 146 1.81 -14.27 23.13
C GLU A 146 2.98 -13.62 22.37
N LEU A 147 3.70 -12.69 23.00
CA LEU A 147 4.89 -12.07 22.41
C LEU A 147 6.01 -13.08 22.17
N SER A 148 6.01 -14.20 22.91
CA SER A 148 6.99 -15.27 22.76
C SER A 148 6.76 -16.09 21.48
N ARG A 149 5.57 -16.03 20.88
CA ARG A 149 5.24 -16.70 19.61
C ARG A 149 5.79 -15.95 18.39
N ILE A 150 6.28 -14.71 18.57
CA ILE A 150 6.89 -13.93 17.51
C ILE A 150 8.36 -14.30 17.36
N ALA A 151 8.73 -14.70 16.15
CA ALA A 151 10.10 -14.79 15.68
C ALA A 151 10.37 -13.72 14.61
N MET A 152 11.65 -13.53 14.28
CA MET A 152 12.11 -12.68 13.20
C MET A 152 13.16 -13.42 12.37
N ALA A 153 12.87 -13.54 11.07
CA ALA A 153 13.77 -14.15 10.11
C ALA A 153 14.51 -13.06 9.31
N MET A 154 15.83 -13.01 9.47
CA MET A 154 16.70 -11.99 8.87
C MET A 154 17.14 -12.41 7.47
N PHE A 155 16.86 -11.57 6.48
CA PHE A 155 17.16 -11.87 5.08
C PHE A 155 18.26 -10.98 4.49
N ASP A 156 18.66 -9.90 5.17
CA ASP A 156 19.71 -9.02 4.67
C ASP A 156 20.37 -8.20 5.78
N VAL A 157 21.51 -7.62 5.44
CA VAL A 157 22.32 -6.77 6.30
C VAL A 157 22.54 -5.46 5.56
N VAL A 158 22.05 -4.37 6.15
CA VAL A 158 22.22 -3.03 5.58
C VAL A 158 23.59 -2.48 5.91
N GLU A 159 24.04 -2.68 7.14
CA GLU A 159 25.28 -2.11 7.67
C GLU A 159 25.80 -2.97 8.84
N ILE A 160 27.11 -3.19 8.91
CA ILE A 160 27.84 -3.74 10.07
C ILE A 160 29.02 -2.81 10.32
N ASP A 161 29.14 -2.33 11.56
CA ASP A 161 30.26 -1.50 12.03
C ASP A 161 30.58 -0.33 11.07
N GLY A 162 29.53 0.35 10.60
CA GLY A 162 29.66 1.49 9.69
C GLY A 162 29.69 1.17 8.20
N LYS A 163 29.66 -0.11 7.78
CA LYS A 163 29.86 -0.50 6.37
C LYS A 163 28.85 -1.54 5.88
N PRO A 164 28.35 -1.43 4.63
CA PRO A 164 27.53 -2.48 4.03
C PRO A 164 28.39 -3.72 3.67
N PRO A 165 27.83 -4.93 3.70
CA PRO A 165 28.50 -6.11 3.14
C PRO A 165 28.78 -5.94 1.64
N ALA A 166 29.90 -6.48 1.17
CA ALA A 166 30.31 -6.33 -0.23
C ALA A 166 29.58 -7.26 -1.21
N THR A 167 29.00 -8.37 -0.73
CA THR A 167 28.36 -9.41 -1.55
C THR A 167 27.23 -10.06 -0.77
N ILE A 168 26.26 -10.65 -1.47
CA ILE A 168 25.20 -11.48 -0.88
C ILE A 168 25.79 -12.62 -0.04
N LYS A 169 26.88 -13.24 -0.52
CA LYS A 169 27.57 -14.29 0.22
C LYS A 169 28.03 -13.80 1.60
N LYS A 170 28.68 -12.64 1.67
CA LYS A 170 29.14 -12.04 2.94
C LYS A 170 27.97 -11.67 3.86
N THR A 171 26.83 -11.27 3.29
CA THR A 171 25.59 -11.06 4.05
C THR A 171 25.17 -12.35 4.75
N HIS A 172 25.01 -13.45 4.02
CA HIS A 172 24.58 -14.72 4.60
C HIS A 172 25.63 -15.31 5.56
N GLU A 173 26.93 -15.24 5.23
CA GLU A 173 28.01 -15.67 6.13
C GLU A 173 27.96 -14.93 7.48
N PHE A 174 27.68 -13.62 7.48
CA PHE A 174 27.51 -12.86 8.72
C PHE A 174 26.26 -13.30 9.50
N LEU A 175 25.13 -13.44 8.81
CA LEU A 175 23.87 -13.84 9.44
C LEU A 175 23.98 -15.24 10.06
N ASP A 176 24.52 -16.22 9.32
CA ASP A 176 24.67 -17.59 9.78
C ASP A 176 25.64 -17.70 10.97
N ARG A 177 26.78 -17.00 10.89
CA ARG A 177 27.78 -16.99 11.97
C ARG A 177 27.22 -16.39 13.26
N THR A 178 26.40 -15.33 13.15
CA THR A 178 25.93 -14.56 14.30
C THR A 178 24.63 -15.12 14.88
N PHE A 179 23.71 -15.56 14.02
CA PHE A 179 22.34 -15.90 14.36
C PHE A 179 21.93 -17.33 14.03
N GLY A 180 22.80 -18.15 13.42
CA GLY A 180 22.45 -19.52 13.00
C GLY A 180 22.07 -20.48 14.14
N LYS A 181 22.26 -20.08 15.40
CA LYS A 181 21.81 -20.82 16.61
C LYS A 181 20.65 -20.13 17.34
N GLY A 182 20.14 -19.02 16.81
CA GLY A 182 18.99 -18.31 17.37
C GLY A 182 17.70 -19.10 17.15
N LYS A 183 16.77 -18.99 18.09
CA LYS A 183 15.47 -19.69 18.05
C LYS A 183 14.34 -18.78 17.57
N LYS A 184 14.33 -17.52 18.02
CA LYS A 184 13.34 -16.50 17.70
C LYS A 184 13.93 -15.40 16.84
N PHE A 185 15.26 -15.29 16.76
CA PHE A 185 15.94 -14.37 15.86
C PHE A 185 17.02 -15.12 15.09
N HIS A 186 16.74 -15.42 13.81
CA HIS A 186 17.55 -16.32 13.01
C HIS A 186 17.62 -15.84 11.55
N PRO A 187 18.59 -16.32 10.74
CA PRO A 187 18.60 -16.08 9.30
C PRO A 187 17.40 -16.76 8.63
N VAL A 188 16.91 -16.20 7.52
CA VAL A 188 15.98 -16.92 6.64
C VAL A 188 16.63 -18.20 6.12
N GLU A 189 15.85 -19.28 6.05
CA GLU A 189 16.31 -20.53 5.43
C GLU A 189 16.78 -20.24 4.00
N THR A 190 18.05 -20.55 3.72
CA THR A 190 18.71 -20.21 2.45
C THR A 190 19.54 -21.38 1.94
N LYS A 191 19.37 -21.71 0.66
CA LYS A 191 20.18 -22.69 -0.05
C LYS A 191 20.98 -22.01 -1.15
N ARG A 192 22.27 -22.33 -1.27
CA ARG A 192 23.11 -21.90 -2.39
C ARG A 192 23.03 -22.92 -3.51
N VAL A 193 22.66 -22.48 -4.71
CA VAL A 193 22.51 -23.35 -5.89
C VAL A 193 23.30 -22.83 -7.08
N ASP A 194 23.74 -23.77 -7.91
CA ASP A 194 24.56 -23.48 -9.09
C ASP A 194 23.79 -23.62 -10.41
N LYS A 195 22.50 -23.96 -10.34
CA LYS A 195 21.63 -24.26 -11.47
C LYS A 195 20.23 -23.69 -11.24
N VAL A 196 19.57 -23.29 -12.32
CA VAL A 196 18.20 -22.74 -12.27
C VAL A 196 17.18 -23.84 -11.94
N GLU A 197 17.42 -25.05 -12.41
CA GLU A 197 16.59 -26.23 -12.15
C GLU A 197 16.51 -26.50 -10.63
N SER A 198 17.61 -26.31 -9.89
CA SER A 198 17.61 -26.43 -8.43
C SER A 198 16.78 -25.34 -7.73
N ILE A 199 16.52 -24.20 -8.38
CA ILE A 199 15.58 -23.19 -7.87
C ILE A 199 14.14 -23.69 -8.01
N GLU A 200 13.82 -24.40 -9.10
CA GLU A 200 12.51 -25.02 -9.34
C GLU A 200 12.21 -26.12 -8.31
N ASP A 201 13.20 -26.96 -8.01
CA ASP A 201 13.10 -27.98 -6.95
C ASP A 201 12.81 -27.33 -5.59
N ILE A 202 13.59 -26.31 -5.22
CA ILE A 202 13.40 -25.58 -3.95
C ILE A 202 12.03 -24.89 -3.91
N PHE A 203 11.59 -24.31 -5.03
CA PHE A 203 10.27 -23.70 -5.12
C PHE A 203 9.17 -24.76 -4.89
N THR A 204 9.32 -25.93 -5.50
CA THR A 204 8.35 -27.03 -5.36
C THR A 204 8.28 -27.51 -3.91
N ASP A 205 9.42 -27.73 -3.27
CA ASP A 205 9.49 -28.14 -1.86
C ASP A 205 8.87 -27.07 -0.95
N TRP A 206 9.40 -25.85 -0.96
CA TRP A 206 9.03 -24.84 0.02
C TRP A 206 7.66 -24.19 -0.25
N VAL A 207 7.29 -23.98 -1.51
CA VAL A 207 6.08 -23.21 -1.88
C VAL A 207 4.91 -24.16 -2.11
N ILE A 208 5.10 -25.20 -2.93
CA ILE A 208 4.00 -26.09 -3.31
C ILE A 208 3.73 -27.12 -2.21
N ALA A 209 4.76 -27.78 -1.67
CA ALA A 209 4.58 -28.82 -0.67
C ALA A 209 4.39 -28.24 0.76
N GLU A 210 5.17 -27.21 1.13
CA GLU A 210 5.12 -26.63 2.47
C GLU A 210 4.27 -25.35 2.59
N GLY A 211 3.70 -24.83 1.49
CA GLY A 211 2.79 -23.69 1.52
C GLY A 211 3.43 -22.33 1.84
N SER A 212 4.74 -22.17 1.65
CA SER A 212 5.41 -20.86 1.78
C SER A 212 4.89 -19.88 0.72
N GLU A 213 4.92 -18.57 0.97
CA GLU A 213 4.47 -17.55 0.01
C GLU A 213 5.18 -17.57 -1.36
N GLY A 214 6.43 -18.02 -1.36
CA GLY A 214 7.35 -17.92 -2.49
C GLY A 214 8.80 -18.08 -2.05
N VAL A 215 9.71 -17.84 -2.98
CA VAL A 215 11.16 -17.80 -2.71
C VAL A 215 11.77 -16.52 -3.25
N VAL A 216 12.93 -16.14 -2.72
CA VAL A 216 13.74 -15.04 -3.21
C VAL A 216 15.08 -15.57 -3.68
N ALA A 217 15.34 -15.54 -4.98
CA ALA A 217 16.62 -15.92 -5.56
C ALA A 217 17.48 -14.66 -5.76
N ARG A 218 18.67 -14.62 -5.16
CA ARG A 218 19.60 -13.48 -5.25
C ARG A 218 20.95 -13.89 -5.80
N HIS A 219 21.50 -13.05 -6.66
CA HIS A 219 22.85 -13.17 -7.19
C HIS A 219 23.45 -11.77 -7.41
N ASP A 220 24.75 -11.60 -7.16
CA ASP A 220 25.40 -10.27 -7.15
C ASP A 220 25.34 -9.60 -8.54
N SER A 221 25.56 -10.36 -9.62
CA SER A 221 25.49 -9.87 -11.01
C SER A 221 24.14 -10.09 -11.73
N ALA A 222 23.51 -11.26 -11.59
CA ALA A 222 22.27 -11.57 -12.29
C ALA A 222 21.03 -10.84 -11.74
N GLY A 223 21.10 -10.32 -10.50
CA GLY A 223 20.00 -9.58 -9.87
C GLY A 223 19.20 -10.41 -8.88
N TRP A 224 18.14 -9.81 -8.36
CA TRP A 224 17.28 -10.39 -7.32
C TRP A 224 15.89 -10.65 -7.88
N PHE A 225 15.36 -11.84 -7.60
CA PHE A 225 14.10 -12.32 -8.15
C PHE A 225 13.20 -12.78 -7.01
N LYS A 226 11.98 -12.23 -6.93
CA LYS A 226 10.92 -12.77 -6.08
C LYS A 226 10.06 -13.69 -6.92
N ILE A 227 10.05 -14.97 -6.56
CA ILE A 227 9.41 -16.04 -7.32
C ILE A 227 8.16 -16.48 -6.56
N LYS A 228 7.00 -16.40 -7.20
CA LYS A 228 5.69 -16.63 -6.57
C LYS A 228 4.74 -17.39 -7.50
N VAL A 229 3.75 -18.04 -6.90
CA VAL A 229 2.57 -18.52 -7.63
C VAL A 229 1.73 -17.32 -8.11
N ARG A 230 0.96 -17.53 -9.18
CA ARG A 230 -0.05 -16.56 -9.60
C ARG A 230 -1.35 -16.81 -8.84
N HIS A 231 -2.16 -15.77 -8.68
CA HIS A 231 -3.47 -15.82 -8.06
C HIS A 231 -4.53 -15.48 -9.10
N ASN A 232 -5.56 -16.31 -9.21
CA ASN A 232 -6.73 -16.04 -10.03
C ASN A 232 -7.81 -15.35 -9.20
N LEU A 233 -8.45 -14.34 -9.79
CA LEU A 233 -9.53 -13.58 -9.19
C LEU A 233 -10.63 -13.38 -10.22
N ASP A 234 -11.87 -13.60 -9.83
CA ASP A 234 -13.02 -13.21 -10.64
C ASP A 234 -13.45 -11.78 -10.26
N VAL A 235 -13.48 -10.88 -11.24
CA VAL A 235 -13.65 -9.43 -11.03
C VAL A 235 -14.68 -8.86 -12.00
N ALA A 236 -15.46 -7.88 -11.53
CA ALA A 236 -16.43 -7.17 -12.36
C ALA A 236 -15.75 -6.06 -13.15
N ILE A 237 -16.02 -5.98 -14.46
CA ILE A 237 -15.64 -4.80 -15.25
C ILE A 237 -16.56 -3.64 -14.86
N ILE A 238 -15.99 -2.48 -14.56
CA ILE A 238 -16.74 -1.26 -14.22
C ILE A 238 -16.44 -0.09 -15.18
N GLY A 239 -15.44 -0.26 -16.05
CA GLY A 239 -15.13 0.69 -17.11
C GLY A 239 -14.03 0.17 -18.03
N PHE A 240 -13.77 0.87 -19.12
CA PHE A 240 -12.71 0.56 -20.06
C PHE A 240 -12.11 1.84 -20.66
N SER A 241 -10.89 1.74 -21.17
CA SER A 241 -10.28 2.80 -21.97
C SER A 241 -9.87 2.24 -23.33
N GLU A 242 -10.00 3.06 -24.37
CA GLU A 242 -9.61 2.72 -25.74
C GLU A 242 -8.20 3.22 -26.03
N GLY A 243 -7.48 2.49 -26.88
CA GLY A 243 -6.19 2.90 -27.39
C GLY A 243 -6.28 4.18 -28.21
N THR A 244 -5.22 4.98 -28.16
CA THR A 244 -5.08 6.20 -28.96
C THR A 244 -4.35 5.90 -30.27
N GLU A 245 -4.44 6.84 -31.22
CA GLU A 245 -3.70 6.80 -32.49
C GLU A 245 -3.82 5.45 -33.24
N ASN A 246 -2.71 4.74 -33.39
CA ASN A 246 -2.62 3.48 -34.13
C ASN A 246 -3.32 2.30 -33.44
N ARG A 247 -3.77 2.47 -32.19
CA ARG A 247 -4.54 1.47 -31.42
C ARG A 247 -6.00 1.90 -31.23
N LYS A 248 -6.46 2.92 -31.96
CA LYS A 248 -7.88 3.30 -31.97
C LYS A 248 -8.73 2.12 -32.44
N GLY A 249 -9.87 1.91 -31.80
CA GLY A 249 -10.76 0.77 -31.98
C GLY A 249 -10.37 -0.47 -31.18
N MET A 250 -9.28 -0.42 -30.42
CA MET A 250 -8.80 -1.53 -29.58
C MET A 250 -8.78 -1.12 -28.12
N LEU A 251 -9.10 -2.07 -27.25
CA LEU A 251 -9.01 -1.90 -25.81
C LEU A 251 -7.57 -1.54 -25.43
N HIS A 252 -7.40 -0.48 -24.64
CA HIS A 252 -6.16 -0.17 -23.94
C HIS A 252 -6.08 -1.00 -22.67
N ASP A 253 -7.01 -0.77 -21.73
CA ASP A 253 -7.17 -1.54 -20.51
C ASP A 253 -8.61 -1.49 -19.96
N LEU A 254 -8.93 -2.49 -19.12
CA LEU A 254 -10.15 -2.52 -18.31
C LEU A 254 -9.92 -1.89 -16.94
N LEU A 255 -10.93 -1.20 -16.41
CA LEU A 255 -11.06 -0.87 -15.01
C LEU A 255 -11.95 -1.93 -14.35
N VAL A 256 -11.40 -2.66 -13.37
CA VAL A 256 -12.11 -3.77 -12.71
C VAL A 256 -12.26 -3.55 -11.21
N ALA A 257 -13.29 -4.15 -10.63
CA ALA A 257 -13.64 -4.07 -9.23
C ALA A 257 -13.94 -5.44 -8.62
N VAL A 258 -13.75 -5.52 -7.30
CA VAL A 258 -14.33 -6.56 -6.45
C VAL A 258 -15.56 -6.01 -5.73
N VAL A 259 -16.51 -6.87 -5.41
CA VAL A 259 -17.77 -6.49 -4.80
C VAL A 259 -17.71 -6.72 -3.29
N ARG A 260 -18.07 -5.70 -2.52
CA ARG A 260 -18.11 -5.73 -1.05
C ARG A 260 -19.39 -6.43 -0.58
N PRO A 261 -19.48 -6.86 0.70
CA PRO A 261 -20.66 -7.55 1.22
C PRO A 261 -21.98 -6.75 1.08
N ASP A 262 -21.90 -5.42 1.09
CA ASP A 262 -23.02 -4.51 0.90
C ASP A 262 -23.39 -4.25 -0.58
N GLY A 263 -22.78 -5.00 -1.51
CA GLY A 263 -23.04 -4.87 -2.96
C GLY A 263 -22.31 -3.71 -3.64
N THR A 264 -21.50 -2.93 -2.90
CA THR A 264 -20.74 -1.83 -3.49
C THR A 264 -19.46 -2.31 -4.18
N PHE A 265 -19.07 -1.63 -5.26
CA PHE A 265 -17.95 -2.00 -6.12
C PHE A 265 -16.67 -1.27 -5.69
N GLN A 266 -15.66 -2.00 -5.25
CA GLN A 266 -14.37 -1.41 -4.88
C GLN A 266 -13.36 -1.61 -6.01
N GLU A 267 -12.85 -0.50 -6.55
CA GLU A 267 -11.84 -0.49 -7.62
C GLU A 267 -10.63 -1.35 -7.23
N LEU A 268 -10.33 -2.38 -8.01
CA LEU A 268 -9.23 -3.29 -7.73
C LEU A 268 -8.00 -2.95 -8.57
N ALA A 269 -8.14 -2.95 -9.89
CA ALA A 269 -7.00 -2.93 -10.80
C ALA A 269 -7.35 -2.33 -12.17
N ARG A 270 -6.28 -1.99 -12.90
CA ARG A 270 -6.31 -1.72 -14.34
C ARG A 270 -5.70 -2.93 -15.04
N VAL A 271 -6.39 -3.49 -16.03
CA VAL A 271 -5.99 -4.74 -16.70
C VAL A 271 -5.77 -4.46 -18.18
N GLY A 272 -4.50 -4.31 -18.56
CA GLY A 272 -4.10 -4.03 -19.94
C GLY A 272 -3.37 -5.18 -20.65
N GLY A 273 -3.09 -6.28 -19.94
CA GLY A 273 -2.39 -7.46 -20.48
C GLY A 273 -3.29 -8.70 -20.49
N GLY A 274 -2.84 -9.76 -21.17
CA GLY A 274 -3.58 -11.04 -21.32
C GLY A 274 -4.54 -11.11 -22.51
N PHE A 275 -4.77 -9.99 -23.22
CA PHE A 275 -5.66 -9.94 -24.37
C PHE A 275 -4.94 -10.21 -25.69
N THR A 276 -5.56 -11.00 -26.56
CA THR A 276 -5.25 -11.02 -27.99
C THR A 276 -5.73 -9.74 -28.67
N ASP A 277 -5.26 -9.46 -29.89
CA ASP A 277 -5.73 -8.29 -30.64
C ASP A 277 -7.21 -8.38 -31.04
N ASP A 278 -7.78 -9.58 -31.14
CA ASP A 278 -9.20 -9.76 -31.43
C ASP A 278 -10.05 -9.53 -30.17
N ASP A 279 -9.63 -10.05 -29.01
CA ASP A 279 -10.26 -9.73 -27.72
C ASP A 279 -10.38 -8.21 -27.54
N ARG A 280 -9.31 -7.47 -27.83
CA ARG A 280 -9.28 -6.01 -27.68
C ARG A 280 -10.31 -5.30 -28.53
N LYS A 281 -10.56 -5.76 -29.76
CA LYS A 281 -11.57 -5.16 -30.64
C LYS A 281 -12.98 -5.50 -30.17
N GLU A 282 -13.20 -6.75 -29.75
CA GLU A 282 -14.49 -7.23 -29.28
C GLU A 282 -14.91 -6.54 -27.99
N PHE A 283 -14.02 -6.43 -27.01
CA PHE A 283 -14.28 -5.70 -25.77
C PHE A 283 -14.70 -4.24 -26.03
N VAL A 284 -13.99 -3.49 -26.86
CA VAL A 284 -14.38 -2.09 -27.16
C VAL A 284 -15.75 -2.04 -27.84
N LYS A 285 -16.02 -2.93 -28.80
CA LYS A 285 -17.30 -2.99 -29.50
C LYS A 285 -18.47 -3.25 -28.55
N ASP A 286 -18.29 -4.15 -27.59
CA ASP A 286 -19.38 -4.58 -26.71
C ASP A 286 -19.54 -3.69 -25.47
N LEU A 287 -18.45 -3.27 -24.83
CA LEU A 287 -18.51 -2.41 -23.65
C LEU A 287 -19.02 -1.00 -23.97
N ARG A 288 -18.76 -0.47 -25.17
CA ARG A 288 -19.32 0.82 -25.62
C ARG A 288 -20.84 0.88 -25.55
N LYS A 289 -21.53 -0.25 -25.75
CA LYS A 289 -22.99 -0.33 -25.71
C LYS A 289 -23.56 -0.24 -24.29
N ARG A 290 -22.68 -0.37 -23.27
CA ARG A 290 -23.03 -0.45 -21.86
C ARG A 290 -22.58 0.77 -21.06
N VAL A 291 -22.15 1.84 -21.74
CA VAL A 291 -21.64 3.05 -21.09
C VAL A 291 -22.73 3.75 -20.30
N VAL A 292 -22.39 4.15 -19.07
CA VAL A 292 -23.30 4.80 -18.12
C VAL A 292 -22.64 6.01 -17.47
N PRO A 293 -23.43 6.99 -16.98
CA PRO A 293 -22.89 8.11 -16.22
C PRO A 293 -22.19 7.68 -14.92
N SER A 294 -21.21 8.46 -14.49
CA SER A 294 -20.49 8.25 -13.23
C SER A 294 -20.10 9.58 -12.58
N GLU A 295 -20.30 9.69 -11.27
CA GLU A 295 -19.78 10.79 -10.45
C GLU A 295 -18.28 10.63 -10.16
N TYR A 296 -17.73 9.44 -10.41
CA TYR A 296 -16.33 9.13 -10.26
C TYR A 296 -15.62 9.14 -11.62
N VAL A 297 -14.49 9.85 -11.69
CA VAL A 297 -13.59 9.85 -12.85
C VAL A 297 -12.30 9.13 -12.47
N ALA A 298 -12.07 7.99 -13.12
CA ALA A 298 -10.78 7.30 -13.10
C ALA A 298 -10.02 7.62 -14.39
N VAL A 299 -8.69 7.67 -14.30
CA VAL A 299 -7.79 7.79 -15.47
C VAL A 299 -6.78 6.66 -15.50
N ASN A 300 -6.37 6.25 -16.70
CA ASN A 300 -5.32 5.26 -16.92
C ASN A 300 -3.90 5.90 -16.84
N SER A 301 -2.86 5.14 -17.18
CA SER A 301 -1.46 5.62 -17.16
C SER A 301 -1.18 6.76 -18.12
N ASP A 302 -1.98 6.86 -19.18
CA ASP A 302 -1.83 7.81 -20.28
C ASP A 302 -2.75 9.03 -20.10
N TYR A 303 -3.31 9.18 -18.89
CA TYR A 303 -4.25 10.24 -18.51
C TYR A 303 -5.56 10.23 -19.31
N VAL A 304 -5.90 9.10 -19.93
CA VAL A 304 -7.20 8.90 -20.59
C VAL A 304 -8.22 8.50 -19.53
N ALA A 305 -9.37 9.19 -19.52
CA ALA A 305 -10.47 8.87 -18.63
C ALA A 305 -11.13 7.56 -19.07
N TYR A 306 -11.49 6.73 -18.09
CA TYR A 306 -12.28 5.53 -18.37
C TYR A 306 -13.72 5.90 -18.77
N GLU A 307 -14.24 5.22 -19.77
CA GLU A 307 -15.67 5.13 -20.02
C GLU A 307 -16.25 4.11 -19.04
N MET A 308 -17.05 4.59 -18.09
CA MET A 308 -17.69 3.75 -17.08
C MET A 308 -18.87 3.01 -17.71
N ILE A 309 -19.07 1.75 -17.33
CA ILE A 309 -20.13 0.89 -17.87
C ILE A 309 -21.03 0.38 -16.75
N GLU A 310 -22.23 -0.08 -17.07
CA GLU A 310 -23.02 -0.88 -16.12
C GLU A 310 -22.15 -2.03 -15.55
N PRO A 311 -22.20 -2.33 -14.24
CA PRO A 311 -21.32 -3.34 -13.65
C PRO A 311 -21.37 -4.70 -14.37
N GLY A 312 -20.19 -5.27 -14.57
CA GLY A 312 -20.00 -6.50 -15.34
C GLY A 312 -19.70 -6.22 -16.83
N PRO A 313 -19.37 -7.24 -17.63
CA PRO A 313 -19.37 -8.66 -17.29
C PRO A 313 -18.25 -9.04 -16.31
N VAL A 314 -18.31 -10.24 -15.75
CA VAL A 314 -17.23 -10.77 -14.89
C VAL A 314 -16.14 -11.38 -15.76
N VAL A 315 -14.89 -11.12 -15.41
CA VAL A 315 -13.71 -11.73 -16.03
C VAL A 315 -12.84 -12.39 -14.97
N GLU A 316 -12.22 -13.49 -15.36
CA GLU A 316 -11.12 -14.09 -14.61
C GLU A 316 -9.84 -13.34 -14.97
N ILE A 317 -9.14 -12.85 -13.95
CA ILE A 317 -7.79 -12.29 -14.08
C ILE A 317 -6.81 -13.11 -13.28
N GLU A 318 -5.58 -13.22 -13.77
CA GLU A 318 -4.46 -13.72 -12.98
C GLU A 318 -3.54 -12.58 -12.58
N CYS A 319 -2.98 -12.63 -11.37
CA CYS A 319 -2.02 -11.64 -10.90
C CYS A 319 -0.85 -12.30 -10.16
N LEU A 320 0.30 -11.65 -10.16
CA LEU A 320 1.51 -12.19 -9.55
C LEU A 320 1.62 -11.85 -8.05
N ASP A 321 1.07 -10.71 -7.65
CA ASP A 321 1.14 -10.28 -6.25
C ASP A 321 0.05 -9.24 -5.94
N MET A 322 -0.23 -9.09 -4.65
CA MET A 322 -1.16 -8.10 -4.12
C MET A 322 -0.54 -7.43 -2.90
N ILE A 323 -0.29 -6.12 -3.02
CA ILE A 323 0.40 -5.33 -2.00
C ILE A 323 -0.63 -4.54 -1.19
N THR A 324 -0.68 -4.77 0.12
CA THR A 324 -1.65 -4.14 1.05
C THR A 324 -1.18 -2.79 1.60
N GLU A 325 0.12 -2.50 1.57
CA GLU A 325 0.71 -1.30 2.15
C GLU A 325 1.55 -0.47 1.17
N ARG A 326 1.57 0.84 1.37
CA ARG A 326 2.43 1.77 0.61
C ARG A 326 3.88 1.69 1.09
N VAL A 327 4.82 2.08 0.25
CA VAL A 327 6.27 2.12 0.58
C VAL A 327 6.57 2.97 1.82
N ARG A 328 5.80 4.05 2.04
CA ARG A 328 5.93 4.94 3.21
C ARG A 328 5.14 4.46 4.45
N GLY A 329 4.58 3.26 4.39
CA GLY A 329 3.65 2.70 5.38
C GLY A 329 2.19 3.13 5.14
N GLY A 330 1.27 2.44 5.82
CA GLY A 330 -0.17 2.68 5.72
C GLY A 330 -0.84 1.94 4.54
N PRO A 331 -2.17 1.82 4.55
CA PRO A 331 -2.90 0.99 3.59
C PRO A 331 -2.90 1.58 2.18
N VAL A 332 -3.02 0.69 1.19
CA VAL A 332 -3.45 1.06 -0.16
C VAL A 332 -4.97 1.27 -0.14
N ASN A 333 -5.43 2.50 -0.33
CA ASN A 333 -6.86 2.81 -0.35
C ASN A 333 -7.36 3.00 -1.79
N ARG A 334 -8.48 2.33 -2.11
CA ARG A 334 -9.15 2.30 -3.41
C ARG A 334 -10.57 2.85 -3.31
N MET A 335 -11.06 3.45 -4.38
CA MET A 335 -12.41 4.04 -4.39
C MET A 335 -13.47 2.94 -4.31
N VAL A 336 -14.49 3.16 -3.47
CA VAL A 336 -15.71 2.36 -3.44
C VAL A 336 -16.82 3.13 -4.14
N LEU A 337 -17.54 2.45 -5.03
CA LEU A 337 -18.60 2.97 -5.86
C LEU A 337 -19.91 2.25 -5.55
N GLU A 338 -20.98 3.00 -5.44
CA GLU A 338 -22.34 2.46 -5.43
C GLU A 338 -22.90 2.50 -6.85
N TRP A 339 -23.52 1.40 -7.28
CA TRP A 339 -24.31 1.36 -8.51
C TRP A 339 -25.78 1.66 -8.17
N THR A 340 -26.36 2.71 -8.75
CA THR A 340 -27.75 3.12 -8.45
C THR A 340 -28.79 2.47 -9.37
N GLY A 341 -28.38 1.58 -10.27
CA GLY A 341 -29.21 1.10 -11.39
C GLY A 341 -29.11 1.96 -12.65
N GLU A 342 -28.59 3.20 -12.55
CA GLU A 342 -28.49 4.14 -13.67
C GLU A 342 -27.11 4.79 -13.78
N LYS A 343 -26.40 4.98 -12.66
CA LYS A 343 -25.10 5.62 -12.60
C LYS A 343 -24.24 5.10 -11.45
N TYR A 344 -22.94 5.39 -11.49
CA TYR A 344 -22.07 5.23 -10.33
C TYR A 344 -22.05 6.48 -9.44
N ARG A 345 -22.22 6.28 -8.13
CA ARG A 345 -21.97 7.28 -7.09
C ARG A 345 -20.66 6.95 -6.35
N ALA A 346 -19.79 7.95 -6.19
CA ALA A 346 -18.58 7.79 -5.40
C ALA A 346 -18.92 7.81 -3.90
N LEU A 347 -18.49 6.80 -3.16
CA LEU A 347 -18.64 6.76 -1.71
C LEU A 347 -17.36 7.28 -1.03
N SER A 348 -16.44 6.38 -0.66
CA SER A 348 -15.21 6.70 0.02
C SER A 348 -14.07 5.80 -0.42
N ARG A 349 -12.83 6.16 -0.03
CA ARG A 349 -11.65 5.33 -0.30
C ARG A 349 -11.43 4.38 0.86
N MET A 350 -11.53 3.07 0.61
CA MET A 350 -11.36 2.03 1.62
C MET A 350 -10.06 1.22 1.38
N PRO A 351 -9.46 0.62 2.42
CA PRO A 351 -8.30 -0.26 2.26
C PRO A 351 -8.57 -1.42 1.30
N LEU A 352 -7.60 -1.71 0.44
CA LEU A 352 -7.55 -2.89 -0.45
C LEU A 352 -6.08 -3.16 -0.80
N VAL A 353 -5.77 -3.41 -2.08
CA VAL A 353 -4.46 -3.80 -2.57
C VAL A 353 -4.04 -3.00 -3.80
N SER A 354 -2.74 -2.99 -4.05
CA SER A 354 -2.19 -2.78 -5.37
C SER A 354 -1.89 -4.13 -6.01
N VAL A 355 -2.55 -4.43 -7.12
CA VAL A 355 -2.34 -5.67 -7.88
C VAL A 355 -1.12 -5.54 -8.78
N ILE A 356 -0.26 -6.55 -8.79
CA ILE A 356 0.95 -6.62 -9.61
C ILE A 356 0.76 -7.58 -10.77
N SER A 357 1.03 -7.09 -11.98
CA SER A 357 0.92 -7.83 -13.24
C SER A 357 -0.45 -8.52 -13.42
N PRO A 358 -1.58 -7.80 -13.30
CA PRO A 358 -2.88 -8.36 -13.65
C PRO A 358 -2.91 -8.69 -15.15
N GLN A 359 -3.34 -9.89 -15.52
CA GLN A 359 -3.55 -10.33 -16.90
C GLN A 359 -4.95 -10.90 -17.02
N TYR A 360 -5.65 -10.54 -18.10
CA TYR A 360 -6.89 -11.19 -18.48
C TYR A 360 -6.66 -12.66 -18.81
N VAL A 361 -7.58 -13.52 -18.35
CA VAL A 361 -7.58 -14.96 -18.65
C VAL A 361 -8.77 -15.28 -19.56
N ARG A 362 -10.00 -14.97 -19.11
CA ARG A 362 -11.23 -15.25 -19.85
C ARG A 362 -12.44 -14.49 -19.29
N ILE A 363 -13.50 -14.38 -20.08
CA ILE A 363 -14.84 -13.98 -19.59
C ILE A 363 -15.44 -15.13 -18.78
N ARG A 364 -16.20 -14.79 -17.73
CA ARG A 364 -16.95 -15.72 -16.88
C ARG A 364 -18.43 -15.52 -17.08
N ASP A 365 -18.95 -16.09 -18.18
CA ASP A 365 -20.38 -16.06 -18.51
C ASP A 365 -21.24 -16.83 -17.50
N ASP A 366 -20.60 -17.65 -16.67
CA ASP A 366 -21.19 -18.40 -15.57
C ASP A 366 -21.26 -17.60 -14.25
N LYS A 367 -20.89 -16.31 -14.26
CA LYS A 367 -20.79 -15.47 -13.06
C LYS A 367 -21.45 -14.10 -13.21
N GLU A 368 -21.96 -13.59 -12.10
CA GLU A 368 -22.56 -12.26 -12.02
C GLU A 368 -21.69 -11.25 -11.26
N ALA A 369 -21.86 -9.96 -11.57
CA ALA A 369 -21.14 -8.86 -10.93
C ALA A 369 -21.69 -8.56 -9.53
N GLY A 370 -21.70 -9.56 -8.65
CA GLY A 370 -22.29 -9.52 -7.31
C GLY A 370 -21.32 -9.92 -6.18
N PRO A 371 -21.76 -9.81 -4.91
CA PRO A 371 -20.95 -10.04 -3.72
C PRO A 371 -20.51 -11.51 -3.53
N ASP A 372 -21.14 -12.44 -4.25
CA ASP A 372 -20.82 -13.86 -4.21
C ASP A 372 -19.74 -14.22 -5.25
N ASP A 373 -19.97 -13.88 -6.51
CA ASP A 373 -19.14 -14.32 -7.63
C ASP A 373 -17.88 -13.48 -7.86
N ALA A 374 -17.96 -12.17 -7.64
CA ALA A 374 -16.87 -11.21 -7.77
C ALA A 374 -16.46 -10.64 -6.39
N SER A 375 -16.58 -11.46 -5.34
CA SER A 375 -16.43 -11.06 -3.94
C SER A 375 -15.05 -10.49 -3.60
N ILE A 376 -15.01 -9.45 -2.76
CA ILE A 376 -13.80 -8.96 -2.10
C ILE A 376 -13.12 -10.04 -1.24
N HIS A 377 -13.86 -11.06 -0.82
CA HIS A 377 -13.33 -12.13 0.02
C HIS A 377 -12.21 -12.91 -0.65
N GLN A 378 -12.27 -13.08 -1.98
CA GLN A 378 -11.18 -13.68 -2.78
C GLN A 378 -9.83 -12.98 -2.54
N VAL A 379 -9.85 -11.67 -2.31
CA VAL A 379 -8.65 -10.88 -1.98
C VAL A 379 -8.32 -11.02 -0.50
N SER A 380 -9.32 -10.94 0.39
CA SER A 380 -9.11 -10.97 1.84
C SER A 380 -8.64 -12.32 2.39
N GLU A 381 -8.96 -13.42 1.69
CA GLU A 381 -8.47 -14.76 2.00
C GLU A 381 -6.99 -14.92 1.65
N LEU A 382 -6.51 -14.20 0.65
CA LEU A 382 -5.11 -14.23 0.24
C LEU A 382 -4.25 -13.18 0.94
N ARG A 383 -4.85 -12.07 1.38
CA ARG A 383 -4.17 -10.93 1.99
C ARG A 383 -5.00 -10.29 3.10
N SER A 384 -4.35 -9.85 4.17
CA SER A 384 -5.02 -9.12 5.25
C SER A 384 -5.53 -7.74 4.78
N ILE A 385 -6.83 -7.61 4.56
CA ILE A 385 -7.50 -6.34 4.24
C ILE A 385 -8.25 -5.81 5.47
N GLN A 386 -8.07 -4.53 5.78
CA GLN A 386 -8.78 -3.88 6.88
C GLN A 386 -10.17 -3.45 6.42
N LYS A 387 -11.15 -3.45 7.32
CA LYS A 387 -12.49 -2.90 7.09
C LYS A 387 -13.25 -3.56 5.92
N VAL A 388 -13.08 -4.87 5.70
CA VAL A 388 -13.82 -5.61 4.65
C VAL A 388 -15.33 -5.53 4.89
N GLU A 389 -15.77 -5.77 6.13
CA GLU A 389 -17.19 -5.74 6.53
C GLU A 389 -17.78 -4.35 6.77
N GLN A 390 -16.95 -3.30 6.84
CA GLN A 390 -17.44 -1.96 7.18
C GLN A 390 -18.03 -1.29 5.94
N SER A 391 -19.23 -0.71 6.01
CA SER A 391 -19.76 0.02 4.85
C SER A 391 -18.89 1.22 4.50
N ALA A 392 -18.77 1.47 3.19
CA ALA A 392 -18.07 2.65 2.67
C ALA A 392 -18.96 3.90 2.61
N ASP A 393 -20.27 3.75 2.86
CA ASP A 393 -21.19 4.87 2.86
C ASP A 393 -20.94 5.79 4.05
N THR A 394 -20.54 7.02 3.75
CA THR A 394 -20.28 8.07 4.72
C THR A 394 -21.50 8.96 4.98
N SER A 395 -22.68 8.63 4.43
CA SER A 395 -23.93 9.37 4.67
C SER A 395 -24.30 9.45 6.16
N GLN A 396 -23.87 8.48 6.95
CA GLN A 396 -24.04 8.47 8.41
C GLN A 396 -23.02 9.35 9.17
N LEU A 397 -22.00 9.91 8.50
CA LEU A 397 -21.06 10.82 9.15
C LEU A 397 -21.72 12.17 9.45
N ASN A 398 -21.28 12.80 10.53
CA ASN A 398 -21.79 14.11 10.93
C ASN A 398 -21.68 15.13 9.78
N PRO A 399 -22.75 15.90 9.50
CA PRO A 399 -22.74 16.86 8.41
C PRO A 399 -21.71 17.97 8.67
N SER A 400 -21.12 18.49 7.60
CA SER A 400 -20.19 19.63 7.70
C SER A 400 -20.97 20.89 8.07
N GLU A 401 -20.38 21.70 8.95
CA GLU A 401 -20.95 22.97 9.41
C GLU A 401 -20.25 24.15 8.72
N LEU A 402 -21.03 25.07 8.17
CA LEU A 402 -20.52 26.32 7.60
C LEU A 402 -20.31 27.34 8.72
N LEU A 403 -19.06 27.59 9.10
CA LEU A 403 -18.73 28.51 10.18
C LEU A 403 -18.74 29.97 9.73
N GLU A 404 -18.31 30.24 8.50
CA GLU A 404 -18.24 31.60 7.97
C GLU A 404 -18.40 31.60 6.46
N ARG A 405 -19.17 32.58 5.94
CA ARG A 405 -19.36 32.80 4.50
C ARG A 405 -19.36 34.29 4.23
N THR A 406 -18.52 34.70 3.29
CA THR A 406 -18.56 36.06 2.74
C THR A 406 -18.57 36.01 1.22
N VAL A 407 -19.35 36.91 0.62
CA VAL A 407 -19.48 37.03 -0.83
C VAL A 407 -19.20 38.46 -1.19
N TYR A 408 -18.40 38.66 -2.22
CA TYR A 408 -18.09 39.96 -2.78
C TYR A 408 -18.39 39.96 -4.26
N THR A 409 -18.86 41.10 -4.74
CA THR A 409 -19.16 41.36 -6.14
C THR A 409 -18.33 42.51 -6.66
N LYS A 410 -18.05 42.49 -7.95
CA LYS A 410 -17.44 43.62 -8.65
C LYS A 410 -18.00 43.68 -10.06
N THR A 411 -18.51 44.84 -10.46
CA THR A 411 -18.96 45.08 -11.84
C THR A 411 -17.84 45.74 -12.64
N MET A 412 -17.54 45.21 -13.82
CA MET A 412 -16.53 45.76 -14.72
C MET A 412 -16.99 45.57 -16.16
N HIS A 413 -17.10 46.66 -16.94
CA HIS A 413 -17.62 46.63 -18.32
C HIS A 413 -18.94 45.83 -18.42
N ASP A 414 -19.94 46.20 -17.60
CA ASP A 414 -21.27 45.56 -17.49
C ASP A 414 -21.30 44.07 -17.11
N ASN A 415 -20.14 43.50 -16.76
CA ASN A 415 -20.04 42.12 -16.31
C ASN A 415 -19.94 42.02 -14.79
N LEU A 416 -20.83 41.24 -14.18
CA LEU A 416 -20.81 40.95 -12.75
C LEU A 416 -19.83 39.81 -12.45
N MET A 417 -18.82 40.10 -11.65
CA MET A 417 -17.89 39.12 -11.10
C MET A 417 -18.27 38.79 -9.65
N VAL A 418 -18.08 37.54 -9.24
CA VAL A 418 -18.48 37.05 -7.91
C VAL A 418 -17.34 36.29 -7.28
N ARG A 419 -16.95 36.67 -6.07
CA ARG A 419 -16.04 35.89 -5.22
C ARG A 419 -16.79 35.44 -3.97
N LYS A 420 -16.68 34.15 -3.64
CA LYS A 420 -17.30 33.54 -2.46
C LYS A 420 -16.22 32.84 -1.66
N LEU A 421 -16.01 33.25 -0.42
CA LEU A 421 -15.08 32.62 0.50
C LEU A 421 -15.88 31.99 1.65
N MET A 422 -15.59 30.71 1.93
CA MET A 422 -16.29 29.92 2.93
C MET A 422 -15.29 29.22 3.85
N LEU A 423 -15.60 29.19 5.15
CA LEU A 423 -14.92 28.38 6.17
C LEU A 423 -15.87 27.30 6.65
N TRP A 424 -15.48 26.05 6.46
CA TRP A 424 -16.24 24.87 6.89
C TRP A 424 -15.51 24.15 8.02
N LYS A 425 -16.27 23.68 9.02
CA LYS A 425 -15.87 22.60 9.93
C LYS A 425 -16.45 21.30 9.38
N THR A 426 -15.62 20.29 9.15
CA THR A 426 -16.10 19.08 8.48
C THR A 426 -16.86 18.13 9.41
N ASN A 427 -16.61 18.22 10.72
CA ASN A 427 -17.13 17.30 11.74
C ASN A 427 -16.75 15.82 11.48
N LYS A 428 -15.67 15.60 10.73
CA LYS A 428 -15.17 14.29 10.26
C LYS A 428 -13.69 14.09 10.60
N GLU A 429 -13.14 14.89 11.51
CA GLU A 429 -11.73 14.93 11.89
C GLU A 429 -11.19 13.62 12.49
N GLU A 430 -12.07 12.71 12.90
CA GLU A 430 -11.70 11.36 13.33
C GLU A 430 -11.27 10.46 12.16
N SER A 431 -11.67 10.80 10.93
CA SER A 431 -11.27 10.08 9.72
C SER A 431 -10.04 10.73 9.08
N PRO A 432 -9.01 9.95 8.69
CA PRO A 432 -7.84 10.48 8.01
C PRO A 432 -8.13 11.03 6.60
N ASP A 433 -9.30 10.73 6.04
CA ASP A 433 -9.71 11.15 4.70
C ASP A 433 -10.31 12.56 4.66
N PHE A 434 -10.66 13.13 5.81
CA PHE A 434 -11.27 14.46 5.91
C PHE A 434 -10.44 15.39 6.80
N PRO A 435 -10.02 16.58 6.30
CA PRO A 435 -9.42 17.57 7.17
C PRO A 435 -10.46 18.08 8.17
N ALA A 436 -10.03 18.56 9.34
CA ALA A 436 -10.96 19.13 10.33
C ALA A 436 -11.66 20.41 9.80
N TYR A 437 -10.94 21.24 9.05
CA TYR A 437 -11.44 22.49 8.50
C TYR A 437 -11.04 22.68 7.04
N VAL A 438 -11.93 23.31 6.26
CA VAL A 438 -11.71 23.67 4.85
C VAL A 438 -12.01 25.15 4.65
N VAL A 439 -11.07 25.88 4.06
CA VAL A 439 -11.27 27.25 3.57
C VAL A 439 -11.34 27.18 2.04
N TYR A 440 -12.48 27.58 1.49
CA TYR A 440 -12.78 27.42 0.07
C TYR A 440 -13.16 28.76 -0.56
N LEU A 441 -12.36 29.20 -1.53
CA LEU A 441 -12.63 30.37 -2.37
C LEU A 441 -13.15 29.91 -3.73
N THR A 442 -14.24 30.51 -4.17
CA THR A 442 -14.69 30.49 -5.56
C THR A 442 -14.53 31.88 -6.14
N ASP A 443 -13.92 31.99 -7.31
CA ASP A 443 -13.76 33.24 -8.05
C ASP A 443 -14.37 33.06 -9.45
N PHE A 444 -15.45 33.79 -9.73
CA PHE A 444 -16.14 33.79 -11.01
C PHE A 444 -15.94 35.14 -11.74
N SER A 445 -15.52 35.06 -13.00
CA SER A 445 -15.42 36.21 -13.90
C SER A 445 -15.71 35.74 -15.33
N PRO A 446 -16.74 36.28 -15.99
CA PRO A 446 -17.23 35.73 -17.27
C PRO A 446 -16.24 35.91 -18.43
N ASN A 447 -15.34 36.89 -18.35
CA ASN A 447 -14.41 37.23 -19.43
C ASN A 447 -13.05 36.52 -19.34
N ARG A 448 -12.86 35.62 -18.36
CA ARG A 448 -11.65 34.80 -18.27
C ARG A 448 -11.72 33.58 -19.17
N LYS A 449 -10.56 33.12 -19.67
CA LYS A 449 -10.41 31.82 -20.35
C LYS A 449 -10.95 30.66 -19.50
N THR A 450 -10.75 30.75 -18.18
CA THR A 450 -11.37 29.86 -17.18
C THR A 450 -12.32 30.71 -16.33
N PRO A 451 -13.62 30.74 -16.62
CA PRO A 451 -14.55 31.64 -15.95
C PRO A 451 -14.64 31.41 -14.43
N LEU A 452 -14.42 30.17 -13.99
CA LEU A 452 -14.52 29.77 -12.59
C LEU A 452 -13.20 29.20 -12.06
N GLU A 453 -12.57 29.93 -11.15
CA GLU A 453 -11.37 29.51 -10.41
C GLU A 453 -11.74 29.12 -8.97
N ARG A 454 -10.96 28.21 -8.38
CA ARG A 454 -11.16 27.69 -7.02
C ARG A 454 -9.82 27.63 -6.28
N ASP A 455 -9.83 27.99 -5.01
CA ASP A 455 -8.70 27.81 -4.09
C ASP A 455 -9.17 27.11 -2.82
N VAL A 456 -8.49 26.04 -2.42
CA VAL A 456 -8.88 25.17 -1.30
C VAL A 456 -7.69 25.04 -0.35
N LYS A 457 -7.86 25.52 0.88
CA LYS A 457 -6.91 25.33 1.98
C LYS A 457 -7.53 24.45 3.05
N VAL A 458 -6.70 23.65 3.72
CA VAL A 458 -7.13 22.73 4.79
C VAL A 458 -6.37 23.01 6.08
N ALA A 459 -7.01 22.81 7.22
CA ALA A 459 -6.41 23.03 8.53
C ALA A 459 -6.86 21.99 9.55
N GLY A 460 -5.98 21.66 10.49
CA GLY A 460 -6.27 20.75 11.61
C GLY A 460 -6.91 21.45 12.82
N THR A 461 -6.88 22.78 12.88
CA THR A 461 -7.46 23.57 13.98
C THR A 461 -8.21 24.79 13.45
N GLU A 462 -9.25 25.21 14.16
CA GLU A 462 -10.05 26.38 13.79
C GLU A 462 -9.22 27.65 13.71
N ALA A 463 -8.30 27.85 14.67
CA ALA A 463 -7.44 29.04 14.69
C ALA A 463 -6.60 29.16 13.41
N THR A 464 -6.07 28.04 12.92
CA THR A 464 -5.30 28.02 11.66
C THR A 464 -6.22 28.29 10.47
N ALA A 465 -7.40 27.69 10.46
CA ALA A 465 -8.39 27.87 9.39
C ALA A 465 -8.87 29.34 9.30
N ARG A 466 -9.14 29.99 10.43
CA ARG A 466 -9.52 31.40 10.52
C ARG A 466 -8.40 32.33 10.05
N ARG A 467 -7.14 32.02 10.39
CA ARG A 467 -5.99 32.77 9.86
C ARG A 467 -5.91 32.66 8.34
N MET A 468 -6.02 31.45 7.79
CA MET A 468 -6.03 31.22 6.34
C MET A 468 -7.20 31.94 5.64
N PHE A 469 -8.39 31.95 6.27
CA PHE A 469 -9.56 32.67 5.77
C PHE A 469 -9.29 34.19 5.72
N LYS A 470 -8.73 34.76 6.79
CA LYS A 470 -8.38 36.19 6.85
C LYS A 470 -7.33 36.57 5.79
N GLU A 471 -6.26 35.79 5.67
CA GLU A 471 -5.21 36.00 4.65
C GLU A 471 -5.78 35.95 3.23
N LEU A 472 -6.69 35.01 2.95
CA LEU A 472 -7.38 34.92 1.66
C LEU A 472 -8.31 36.11 1.44
N ALA A 473 -9.07 36.54 2.45
CA ALA A 473 -9.94 37.69 2.35
C ALA A 473 -9.16 38.98 2.05
N GLU A 474 -8.07 39.22 2.78
CA GLU A 474 -7.19 40.39 2.61
C GLU A 474 -6.51 40.43 1.24
N SER A 475 -6.18 39.28 0.66
CA SER A 475 -5.53 39.22 -0.65
C SER A 475 -6.52 39.18 -1.82
N LYS A 476 -7.74 38.66 -1.63
CA LYS A 476 -8.70 38.41 -2.71
C LYS A 476 -9.87 39.39 -2.75
N PHE A 477 -10.08 40.22 -1.74
CA PHE A 477 -11.12 41.25 -1.75
C PHE A 477 -10.52 42.66 -1.81
N VAL A 478 -9.55 42.86 -2.72
CA VAL A 478 -8.87 44.15 -2.94
C VAL A 478 -9.30 44.82 -4.24
N GLY A 479 -9.40 46.15 -4.24
CA GLY A 479 -9.59 46.94 -5.46
C GLY A 479 -11.01 46.89 -6.05
N GLY A 480 -11.98 47.52 -5.38
CA GLY A 480 -13.35 47.72 -5.88
C GLY A 480 -14.25 46.50 -5.79
N TRP A 481 -13.90 45.51 -4.94
CA TRP A 481 -14.82 44.45 -4.56
C TRP A 481 -15.67 44.90 -3.39
N GLU A 482 -16.98 44.82 -3.55
CA GLU A 482 -17.94 45.22 -2.53
C GLU A 482 -18.62 43.98 -1.96
N LYS A 483 -18.89 43.98 -0.67
CA LYS A 483 -19.57 42.87 -0.03
C LYS A 483 -20.97 42.77 -0.60
N ALA A 484 -21.33 41.62 -1.14
CA ALA A 484 -22.68 41.37 -1.63
C ALA A 484 -23.66 41.45 -0.46
N ALA A 485 -24.82 42.08 -0.71
CA ALA A 485 -25.90 42.23 0.26
C ALA A 485 -26.43 40.88 0.75
#